data_AF-A0A7W1D0H4-F1
#
_entry.id   AF-A0A7W1D0H4-F1
#
_cell.length_a   1.000
_cell.length_b   1.000
_cell.length_c   1.000
_cell.angle_alpha   90.00
_cell.angle_beta   90.00
_cell.angle_gamma   90.00
#
_symmetry.space_group_name_H-M   'P 1'
#
loop_
_entity.id
_entity.type
_entity.pdbx_description
1 polymer ?
#
loop_
_entity_poly.entity_id
_entity_poly.type
_entity_poly.pdbx_seq_one_letter_code
_entity_poly.pdbx_strand_id
1 'polypeptide(L)' 'LGTERLGRILDAIEAPYDTRTQRMMRRTLDEHDGTRERVASVIALVDDLGLQPPPPVEPLPDIDPQDVNLVTWLALVPG' A
#
# COMPACT_ATOMS: atom_id res chain seq x y z
N LEU A 1 1.23 -8.68 22.16
CA LEU A 1 1.11 -8.97 20.70
C LEU A 1 2.26 -9.89 20.34
N GLY A 2 2.02 -11.04 19.70
CA GLY A 2 3.12 -11.85 19.16
C GLY A 2 3.74 -11.16 17.94
N THR A 3 5.03 -11.40 17.67
CA THR A 3 5.79 -10.77 16.59
C THR A 3 5.14 -10.96 15.21
N GLU A 4 4.60 -12.15 14.94
CA GLU A 4 3.89 -12.46 13.69
C GLU A 4 2.60 -11.64 13.51
N ARG A 5 1.86 -11.41 14.60
CA ARG A 5 0.65 -10.58 14.55
C ARG A 5 0.99 -9.12 14.29
N LEU A 6 2.07 -8.63 14.90
CA LEU A 6 2.54 -7.26 14.68
C LEU A 6 2.96 -7.07 13.21
N GLY A 7 3.68 -8.04 12.63
CA GLY A 7 4.06 -8.03 11.21
C GLY A 7 2.85 -7.92 10.30
N ARG A 8 1.84 -8.78 10.48
CA ARG A 8 0.61 -8.72 9.67
C ARG A 8 -0.14 -7.39 9.77
N ILE A 9 -0.18 -6.79 10.97
CA ILE A 9 -0.82 -5.48 11.16
C ILE A 9 -0.03 -4.39 10.44
N LEU A 10 1.30 -4.45 10.48
CA LEU A 10 2.15 -3.51 9.76
C LEU A 10 1.93 -3.63 8.24
N ASP A 11 1.97 -4.85 7.71
CA ASP A 11 1.74 -5.11 6.28
C ASP A 11 0.35 -4.66 5.82
N ALA A 12 -0.66 -4.83 6.67
CA ALA A 12 -2.00 -4.31 6.39
C ALA A 12 -1.97 -2.78 6.32
N ILE A 13 -1.42 -2.09 7.34
CA ILE A 13 -1.40 -0.60 7.37
C ILE A 13 -0.67 0.00 6.15
N GLU A 14 0.38 -0.64 5.65
CA GLU A 14 1.16 -0.19 4.49
C GLU A 14 0.44 -0.39 3.14
N ALA A 15 -0.68 -1.11 3.12
CA ALA A 15 -1.42 -1.38 1.90
C ALA A 15 -2.03 -0.09 1.29
N PRO A 16 -2.12 -0.01 -0.05
CA PRO A 16 -2.72 1.15 -0.73
C PRO A 16 -4.24 1.13 -0.61
N TYR A 17 -4.78 1.63 0.51
CA TYR A 17 -6.22 1.71 0.73
C TYR A 17 -6.90 2.89 0.03
N ASP A 18 -8.23 2.78 -0.13
CA ASP A 18 -9.05 3.87 -0.65
C ASP A 18 -9.07 5.10 0.29
N THR A 19 -9.52 6.23 -0.25
CA THR A 19 -9.57 7.49 0.50
C THR A 19 -10.45 7.40 1.76
N ARG A 20 -11.49 6.55 1.74
CA ARG A 20 -12.38 6.37 2.89
C ARG A 20 -11.63 5.73 4.06
N THR A 21 -10.95 4.62 3.81
CA THR A 21 -10.20 3.84 4.79
C THR A 21 -9.04 4.66 5.34
N GLN A 22 -8.31 5.38 4.49
CA GLN A 22 -7.24 6.29 4.91
C GLN A 22 -7.76 7.41 5.83
N ARG A 23 -8.95 7.96 5.56
CA ARG A 23 -9.59 8.96 6.43
C ARG A 23 -9.97 8.36 7.78
N MET A 24 -10.48 7.13 7.81
CA MET A 24 -10.81 6.43 9.05
C MET A 24 -9.57 6.20 9.91
N MET A 25 -8.48 5.70 9.32
CA MET A 25 -7.20 5.52 10.01
C MET A 25 -6.67 6.84 10.60
N ARG A 26 -6.66 7.91 9.81
CA ARG A 26 -6.21 9.22 10.28
C ARG A 26 -7.05 9.74 11.45
N ARG A 27 -8.38 9.63 11.34
CA ARG A 27 -9.29 10.01 12.42
C ARG A 27 -9.02 9.24 13.71
N THR A 28 -8.81 7.92 13.63
CA THR A 28 -8.49 7.09 14.79
C THR A 28 -7.17 7.48 15.46
N LEU A 29 -6.19 7.96 14.70
CA LEU A 29 -4.95 8.52 15.25
C LEU A 29 -5.18 9.87 15.95
N ASP A 30 -6.07 10.70 15.41
CA ASP A 30 -6.39 12.03 15.94
C ASP A 30 -7.30 11.99 17.19
N GLU A 31 -8.01 10.89 17.43
CA GLU A 31 -8.99 10.73 18.53
C GLU A 31 -8.35 10.53 19.92
N HIS A 32 -7.06 10.25 19.99
CA HIS A 32 -6.36 9.99 21.25
C HIS A 32 -5.07 10.79 21.34
N ASP A 33 -4.73 11.27 22.54
CA ASP A 33 -3.48 12.00 22.78
C ASP A 33 -2.30 11.07 23.12
N GLY A 34 -2.60 9.90 23.71
CA GLY A 34 -1.61 8.93 24.14
C GLY A 34 -1.18 7.94 23.05
N THR A 35 0.12 7.73 22.92
CA THR A 35 0.70 6.82 21.91
C THR A 35 0.19 5.39 22.04
N ARG A 36 0.00 4.89 23.27
CA ARG A 36 -0.47 3.51 23.51
C ARG A 36 -1.91 3.35 23.05
N GLU A 37 -2.75 4.33 23.37
CA GLU A 37 -4.17 4.37 23.03
C GLU A 37 -4.33 4.46 21.51
N ARG A 38 -3.55 5.32 20.83
CA ARG A 38 -3.51 5.38 19.35
C ARG A 38 -3.20 4.03 18.72
N VAL A 39 -2.14 3.35 19.20
CA VAL A 39 -1.75 2.04 18.68
C VAL A 39 -2.86 1.01 18.90
N ALA A 40 -3.46 0.97 20.10
CA ALA A 40 -4.55 0.04 20.39
C ALA A 40 -5.76 0.28 19.47
N SER A 41 -6.14 1.53 19.23
CA SER A 41 -7.28 1.88 18.39
C SER A 41 -7.04 1.59 16.91
N VAL A 42 -5.80 1.77 16.41
CA VAL A 42 -5.45 1.37 15.03
C VAL A 42 -5.51 -0.14 14.87
N ILE A 43 -5.02 -0.91 15.84
CA ILE A 43 -5.10 -2.38 15.81
C ILE A 43 -6.56 -2.83 15.79
N ALA A 44 -7.41 -2.24 16.64
CA ALA A 44 -8.84 -2.52 16.66
C ALA A 44 -9.49 -2.19 15.31
N LEU A 45 -9.15 -1.05 14.70
CA LEU A 45 -9.67 -0.65 13.40
C LEU A 45 -9.27 -1.63 12.28
N VAL A 46 -8.02 -2.11 12.28
CA VAL A 46 -7.52 -3.12 11.32
C VAL A 46 -8.31 -4.42 11.46
N ASP A 47 -8.54 -4.87 12.70
CA ASP A 47 -9.33 -6.07 12.98
C ASP A 47 -10.81 -5.88 12.57
N ASP A 48 -11.42 -4.75 12.93
CA ASP A 48 -12.85 -4.43 12.67
C ASP A 48 -13.17 -4.32 11.19
N LEU A 49 -12.26 -3.73 10.42
CA LEU A 49 -12.38 -3.63 8.96
C LEU A 49 -11.96 -4.91 8.23
N GLY A 50 -11.45 -5.91 8.96
CA GLY A 50 -10.97 -7.16 8.39
C GLY A 50 -9.81 -6.97 7.42
N LEU A 51 -9.03 -5.91 7.58
CA LEU A 51 -7.97 -5.54 6.65
C LEU A 51 -6.92 -6.64 6.59
N GLN A 52 -6.63 -7.10 5.37
CA GLN A 52 -5.59 -8.09 5.12
C GLN A 52 -4.37 -7.43 4.50
N PRO A 53 -3.16 -7.97 4.78
CA PRO A 53 -1.98 -7.66 4.00
C PRO A 53 -2.25 -7.81 2.50
N PRO A 54 -1.63 -6.97 1.65
CA PRO A 54 -1.72 -7.16 0.22
C PRO A 54 -1.14 -8.53 -0.16
N PRO A 55 -1.69 -9.20 -1.19
CA PRO A 55 -1.09 -10.42 -1.69
C PRO A 55 0.35 -10.11 -2.14
N PRO A 56 1.29 -11.06 -2.00
CA PRO A 56 2.64 -10.89 -2.52
C PRO A 56 2.55 -10.58 -4.01
N VAL A 57 3.25 -9.53 -4.44
CA VAL A 57 3.34 -9.18 -5.86
C VAL A 57 4.05 -10.32 -6.58
N GLU A 58 3.44 -10.81 -7.65
CA GLU A 58 4.14 -11.71 -8.56
C GLU A 58 5.32 -10.93 -9.16
N PRO A 59 6.54 -11.51 -9.18
CA PRO A 59 7.67 -10.84 -9.81
C PRO A 59 7.31 -10.52 -11.27
N LEU A 60 7.83 -9.38 -11.75
CA LEU A 60 7.74 -9.09 -13.18
C LEU A 60 8.41 -10.23 -13.95
N PRO A 61 7.85 -10.62 -15.12
CA PRO A 61 8.51 -11.58 -15.98
C PRO A 61 9.91 -11.07 -16.35
N ASP A 62 10.84 -12.01 -16.55
CA ASP A 62 12.17 -11.68 -17.06
C ASP A 62 12.03 -10.98 -18.42
N ILE A 63 12.83 -9.92 -18.63
CA ILE A 63 12.84 -9.17 -19.89
C ILE A 63 13.73 -9.91 -20.89
N ASP A 64 13.17 -10.33 -22.02
CA ASP A 64 13.91 -10.89 -23.15
C ASP A 64 14.38 -9.75 -24.09
N PRO A 65 15.52 -9.90 -24.80
CA PRO A 65 15.90 -8.94 -25.85
C PRO A 65 14.81 -8.62 -26.88
N GLN A 66 13.86 -9.54 -27.13
CA GLN A 66 12.71 -9.31 -28.01
C GLN A 66 11.64 -8.37 -27.42
N ASP A 67 11.63 -8.15 -26.10
CA ASP A 67 10.72 -7.21 -25.45
C ASP A 67 11.14 -5.74 -25.67
N VAL A 68 12.39 -5.52 -26.11
CA VAL A 68 12.97 -4.18 -26.31
C VAL A 68 12.70 -3.68 -27.74
N ASN A 69 11.82 -2.69 -27.87
CA ASN A 69 11.46 -2.09 -29.16
C ASN A 69 11.90 -0.62 -29.23
N LEU A 70 12.81 -0.31 -30.15
CA LEU A 70 13.20 1.07 -30.45
C LEU A 70 12.18 1.71 -31.39
N VAL A 71 11.43 2.69 -30.90
CA VAL A 71 10.54 3.50 -31.72
C VAL A 71 11.15 4.88 -31.90
N THR A 72 11.45 5.26 -33.16
CA THR A 72 11.93 6.60 -33.51
C THR A 72 10.89 7.33 -34.36
N TRP A 73 10.78 8.62 -34.12
CA TRP A 73 9.90 9.51 -34.87
C TRP A 73 10.76 10.56 -35.57
N LEU A 74 10.49 10.79 -36.86
CA LEU A 74 11.11 11.86 -37.63
C LEU A 74 10.03 12.87 -38.03
N ALA A 75 10.23 14.13 -37.69
CA ALA A 75 9.40 15.23 -38.18
C ALA A 75 9.95 15.75 -39.51
N LEU A 76 9.08 15.87 -40.50
CA LEU A 76 9.41 16.45 -41.81
C LEU A 76 8.86 17.88 -41.88
N VAL A 77 9.69 18.82 -42.35
CA VAL A 77 9.31 20.23 -42.58
C VAL A 77 9.34 20.48 -44.10
N PRO A 78 8.32 21.14 -44.71
CA PRO A 78 8.35 21.49 -46.12
C PRO A 78 9.46 22.51 -46.41
N GLY A 79 10.19 22.32 -47.51
CA GLY A 79 11.18 23.27 -48.03
C GLY A 79 10.58 24.33 -48.94
#